data_AF-A0AAW1Y6K6-F1
#
_entry.id   AF-A0AAW1Y6K6-F1
#
_cell.length_a   1.000
_cell.length_b   1.000
_cell.length_c   1.000
_cell.angle_alpha   90.00
_cell.angle_beta   90.00
_cell.angle_gamma   90.00
#
_symmetry.space_group_name_H-M   'P 1'
#
loop_
_entity.id
_entity.type
_entity.pdbx_description
1 polymer ?
#
loop_
_entity_poly.entity_id
_entity_poly.type
_entity_poly.pdbx_seq_one_letter_code
_entity_poly.pdbx_strand_id
1 'polypeptide(L)'
;MAITVKADVYSFGVVLLEIICCRRVVNMDIPEDEITLENWVYHCLEANELDTLVKEDELDTSKLREMVFAASRMSHHCALR
;
A
#
# COMPACT_ATOMS: atom_id res chain seq x y z
N MET A 1 11.40 -19.71 -8.08
CA MET A 1 11.15 -18.26 -8.01
C MET A 1 12.38 -17.54 -8.49
N ALA A 2 12.31 -16.89 -9.65
CA ALA A 2 13.39 -16.01 -10.08
C ALA A 2 13.24 -14.67 -9.35
N ILE A 3 14.31 -14.19 -8.71
CA ILE A 3 14.35 -12.82 -8.21
C ILE A 3 14.33 -11.92 -9.44
N THR A 4 13.25 -11.18 -9.62
CA THR A 4 13.11 -10.22 -10.72
C THR A 4 13.02 -8.82 -10.14
N VAL A 5 13.51 -7.84 -10.91
CA VAL A 5 13.39 -6.43 -10.56
C VAL A 5 11.92 -6.04 -10.30
N LYS A 6 10.97 -6.66 -11.02
CA LYS A 6 9.53 -6.45 -10.80
C LYS A 6 9.05 -6.96 -9.44
N ALA A 7 9.51 -8.13 -9.01
CA ALA A 7 9.14 -8.69 -7.70
C ALA A 7 9.71 -7.84 -6.55
N ASP A 8 10.91 -7.29 -6.72
CA ASP A 8 11.53 -6.39 -5.75
C ASP A 8 10.75 -5.05 -5.67
N VAL A 9 10.39 -4.47 -6.82
CA VAL A 9 9.58 -3.23 -6.88
C VAL A 9 8.19 -3.41 -6.27
N TYR A 10 7.54 -4.56 -6.51
CA TYR A 10 6.26 -4.90 -5.87
C TYR A 10 6.41 -4.95 -4.34
N SER A 11 7.37 -5.73 -3.85
CA SER A 11 7.59 -5.93 -2.41
C SER A 11 7.96 -4.61 -1.72
N PHE A 12 8.76 -3.78 -2.37
CA PHE A 12 9.11 -2.44 -1.87
C PHE A 12 7.88 -1.51 -1.78
N GLY A 13 6.98 -1.55 -2.77
CA GLY A 13 5.72 -0.80 -2.73
C GLY A 13 4.81 -1.20 -1.56
N VAL A 14 4.72 -2.51 -1.29
CA VAL A 14 3.97 -3.06 -0.16
C VAL A 14 4.59 -2.65 1.19
N VAL A 15 5.91 -2.75 1.34
CA VAL A 15 6.62 -2.32 2.56
C VAL A 15 6.50 -0.81 2.80
N LEU A 16 6.53 0.00 1.74
CA LEU A 16 6.26 1.44 1.84
C LEU A 16 4.86 1.73 2.39
N LEU A 17 3.84 1.00 1.92
CA LEU A 17 2.48 1.13 2.43
C LEU A 17 2.38 0.71 3.91
N GLU A 18 3.11 -0.31 4.35
CA GLU A 18 3.18 -0.69 5.77
C GLU A 18 3.77 0.41 6.65
N ILE A 19 4.87 1.01 6.19
CA ILE A 19 5.55 2.10 6.90
C ILE A 19 4.62 3.32 6.99
N ILE A 20 3.97 3.68 5.88
CA ILE A 20 3.10 4.85 5.80
C ILE A 20 1.84 4.66 6.64
N CYS A 21 1.17 3.51 6.55
CA CYS A 21 -0.08 3.24 7.24
C CYS A 21 0.13 2.80 8.70
N CYS A 22 1.38 2.61 9.13
CA CYS A 22 1.75 2.02 10.42
C CYS A 22 0.97 0.72 10.75
N ARG A 23 0.59 -0.02 9.70
CA ARG A 23 -0.27 -1.21 9.78
C ARG A 23 0.46 -2.36 9.12
N ARG A 24 0.61 -3.46 9.85
CA ARG A 24 1.18 -4.70 9.29
C ARG A 24 0.32 -5.20 8.14
N VAL A 25 0.95 -5.54 7.03
CA VAL A 25 0.35 -6.29 5.92
C VAL A 25 -0.19 -7.58 6.51
N VAL A 26 -1.48 -7.80 6.26
CA VAL A 26 -2.23 -8.98 6.65
C VAL A 26 -1.43 -10.24 6.29
N ASN A 27 -1.32 -11.16 7.25
CA ASN A 27 -0.50 -12.38 7.19
C ASN A 27 -0.70 -13.15 5.87
N MET A 28 0.40 -13.69 5.32
CA MET A 28 0.39 -14.55 4.12
C MET A 28 -0.34 -15.90 4.29
N ASP A 29 -0.94 -16.17 5.44
CA ASP A 29 -1.68 -17.41 5.74
C ASP A 29 -3.21 -17.25 5.63
N ILE A 30 -3.69 -16.10 5.15
CA ILE A 30 -5.10 -15.74 5.23
C ILE A 30 -5.77 -15.81 3.85
N PRO A 31 -6.96 -16.44 3.74
CA PRO A 31 -7.69 -16.59 2.48
C PRO A 31 -8.04 -15.26 1.82
N GLU A 32 -8.20 -15.28 0.49
CA GLU A 32 -8.46 -14.15 -0.44
C GLU A 32 -9.62 -13.20 -0.05
N ASP A 33 -10.41 -13.53 0.97
CA ASP A 33 -11.57 -12.76 1.45
C ASP A 33 -11.24 -11.71 2.54
N GLU A 34 -9.99 -11.63 3.02
CA GLU A 34 -9.55 -10.52 3.87
C GLU A 34 -8.97 -9.38 3.02
N ILE A 35 -9.53 -8.18 3.17
CA ILE A 35 -9.10 -6.95 2.48
C ILE A 35 -7.59 -6.75 2.69
N THR A 36 -6.78 -7.02 1.66
CA THR A 36 -5.33 -6.75 1.68
C THR A 36 -5.06 -5.27 1.92
N LEU A 37 -3.92 -4.95 2.53
CA LEU A 37 -3.53 -3.55 2.81
C LEU A 37 -3.58 -2.71 1.52
N GLU A 38 -3.12 -3.27 0.40
CA GLU A 38 -3.22 -2.66 -0.92
C GLU A 38 -4.67 -2.32 -1.30
N ASN A 39 -5.59 -3.27 -1.17
CA ASN A 39 -6.99 -3.06 -1.55
C ASN A 39 -7.69 -2.06 -0.62
N TRP A 40 -7.38 -2.08 0.68
CA TRP A 40 -7.89 -1.10 1.64
C TRP A 40 -7.38 0.31 1.33
N VAL A 41 -6.08 0.46 1.07
CA VAL A 41 -5.46 1.73 0.68
C VAL A 41 -6.07 2.24 -0.63
N TYR A 42 -6.35 1.35 -1.58
CA TYR A 42 -7.01 1.70 -2.84
C TYR A 42 -8.44 2.22 -2.61
N HIS A 43 -9.21 1.55 -1.76
CA HIS A 43 -10.54 2.02 -1.38
C HIS A 43 -10.50 3.38 -0.67
N CYS A 44 -9.53 3.61 0.22
CA CYS A 44 -9.35 4.92 0.86
C CYS A 44 -8.92 6.01 -0.13
N LEU A 45 -8.13 5.67 -1.15
CA LEU A 45 -7.77 6.57 -2.26
C LEU A 45 -9.01 6.96 -3.07
N GLU A 46 -9.86 5.99 -3.45
CA GLU A 46 -11.09 6.24 -4.21
C GLU A 46 -12.13 7.02 -3.40
N ALA A 47 -12.29 6.70 -2.12
CA ALA A 47 -13.20 7.38 -1.21
C ALA A 47 -12.70 8.76 -0.75
N ASN A 48 -11.44 9.10 -1.05
CA ASN A 48 -10.75 10.29 -0.54
C ASN A 48 -10.77 10.37 1.00
N GLU A 49 -10.60 9.22 1.65
CA GLU A 49 -10.60 9.04 3.12
C GLU A 49 -9.19 8.73 3.64
N LEU A 50 -8.15 9.26 2.98
CA LEU A 50 -6.74 9.00 3.34
C LEU A 50 -6.39 9.48 4.75
N ASP A 51 -7.11 10.48 5.26
CA ASP A 51 -6.96 11.03 6.61
C ASP A 51 -7.26 9.96 7.68
N THR A 52 -7.97 8.90 7.32
CA THR A 52 -8.28 7.77 8.21
C THR A 52 -7.19 6.68 8.22
N LEU A 53 -6.25 6.72 7.26
CA LEU A 53 -5.18 5.73 7.14
C LEU A 53 -4.09 5.93 8.20
N VAL A 54 -3.82 7.18 8.59
CA VAL A 54 -2.69 7.53 9.46
C VAL A 54 -3.22 8.23 10.70
N LYS A 55 -2.94 7.65 11.88
CA LYS A 55 -3.32 8.22 13.17
C LYS A 55 -2.36 9.30 13.69
N GLU A 56 -1.33 9.64 12.92
CA GLU A 56 -0.34 10.65 13.31
C GLU A 56 -0.69 12.03 12.74
N ASP A 57 -0.87 12.99 13.64
CA ASP A 57 -1.23 14.39 13.36
C ASP A 57 -0.12 15.21 12.68
N GLU A 58 1.08 14.66 12.44
CA GLU A 58 2.26 15.42 11.99
C GLU A 58 2.61 15.26 10.50
N LEU A 59 1.95 14.37 9.76
CA LEU A 59 2.18 14.23 8.31
C LEU A 59 1.20 15.07 7.50
N ASP A 60 1.76 15.97 6.69
CA ASP A 60 1.04 16.70 5.66
C ASP A 60 0.28 15.72 4.76
N THR A 61 -1.05 15.73 4.85
CA THR A 61 -1.96 14.81 4.14
C THR A 61 -1.80 14.89 2.62
N SER A 62 -1.32 16.02 2.09
CA SER A 62 -0.98 16.14 0.67
C SER A 62 0.23 15.28 0.30
N LYS A 63 1.29 15.31 1.12
CA LYS A 63 2.49 14.48 0.91
C LYS A 63 2.19 13.01 1.18
N LEU A 64 1.38 12.72 2.20
CA LEU A 64 0.89 11.38 2.49
C LEU A 64 0.19 10.79 1.26
N ARG A 65 -0.73 11.53 0.66
CA ARG A 65 -1.44 11.13 -0.55
C ARG A 65 -0.50 10.89 -1.73
N GLU A 66 0.49 11.75 -1.95
CA GLU A 66 1.48 11.55 -3.00
C GLU A 66 2.30 10.27 -2.79
N MET A 67 2.75 10.01 -1.55
CA MET A 67 3.50 8.80 -1.20
C MET A 67 2.65 7.54 -1.36
N VAL A 68 1.41 7.56 -0.89
CA VAL A 68 0.44 6.45 -1.04
C VAL A 68 0.16 6.18 -2.53
N PHE A 69 -0.01 7.22 -3.34
CA PHE A 69 -0.25 7.07 -4.77
C PHE A 69 0.97 6.50 -5.50
N ALA A 70 2.17 6.94 -5.14
CA ALA A 70 3.42 6.40 -5.69
C ALA A 70 3.59 4.91 -5.31
N ALA A 71 3.42 4.55 -4.04
CA ALA A 71 3.55 3.18 -3.56
C ALA A 71 2.51 2.23 -4.17
N SER A 72 1.26 2.69 -4.31
CA SER A 72 0.18 1.94 -4.97
C SER A 72 0.51 1.70 -6.45
N ARG A 73 1.08 2.69 -7.15
CA ARG A 73 1.52 2.52 -8.55
C ARG A 73 2.68 1.55 -8.69
N MET A 74 3.63 1.52 -7.76
CA MET A 74 4.75 0.58 -7.77
C MET A 74 4.28 -0.87 -7.65
N SER A 75 3.32 -1.11 -6.75
CA SER A 75 2.72 -2.42 -6.50
C SER A 75 1.84 -2.86 -7.69
N HIS A 76 0.88 -2.03 -8.08
CA HIS A 76 -0.10 -2.37 -9.11
C HIS A 76 0.51 -2.53 -10.52
N HIS A 77 1.57 -1.77 -10.85
CA HIS A 77 2.23 -1.89 -12.16
C HIS A 77 3.01 -3.22 -12.32
N CYS A 78 3.49 -3.81 -11.22
CA CYS A 78 4.23 -5.07 -11.25
C CYS A 78 3.34 -6.31 -11.02
N ALA A 79 2.19 -6.16 -10.34
CA ALA A 79 1.27 -7.26 -10.08
C ALA A 79 0.47 -7.72 -11.32
N LEU A 80 0.19 -6.82 -12.27
CA LEU A 80 -0.64 -7.08 -13.45
C LEU A 80 0.12 -7.33 -14.77
N ARG A 81 1.46 -7.54 -14.74
CA ARG A 81 2.26 -7.70 -15.97
C ARG A 81 3.48 -8.59 -15.88
#